data_AF-A0A4U8UKG0-F1
#
_entry.id   AF-A0A4U8UKG0-F1
#
_cell.length_a   1.000
_cell.length_b   1.000
_cell.length_c   1.000
_cell.angle_alpha   90.00
_cell.angle_beta   90.00
_cell.angle_gamma   90.00
#
_symmetry.space_group_name_H-M   'P 1'
#
loop_
_entity.id
_entity.type
_entity.pdbx_description
1 polymer ?
#
loop_
_entity_poly.entity_id
_entity_poly.type
_entity_poly.pdbx_seq_one_letter_code
_entity_poly.pdbx_strand_id
1 'polypeptide(L)'
;MDHMAKHMIPLCPLLFLRVYGPLGFPSKFPYRSKAIFAFLATDQFDVCFFGMFVNEYGSSCPLPNKGKIYIRYLDSVKILEPSSIRTFVYQEILLGYLDHSRKMGYDEAHVWSCPPRKGDDFIFNCHPQEQVIPSRDHLRKWYINLFERGIKEGVLVAWNTCWKHAKKKKMRTPMDYPYLRGNHWDRVIEELIQQDGMESSPCRKTRTSTRTQHDVIFDKLILAMNGSQSNFFVAQLLAIPTEEIVDPDPVMPSLLLESRESLLAMTRKERLEFSSLRHTQYSTLILKCALHREQQDQKARRLNTTKPHSDEI
;
A
#
# COMPACT_ATOMS: atom_id res chain seq x y z
N MET A 1 27.77 -4.76 14.62
CA MET A 1 27.44 -5.55 13.43
C MET A 1 26.26 -6.51 13.66
N ASP A 2 25.34 -6.21 14.57
CA ASP A 2 24.18 -7.09 14.81
C ASP A 2 22.94 -6.28 15.25
N HIS A 3 22.48 -5.38 14.38
CA HIS A 3 21.20 -4.68 14.57
C HIS A 3 20.31 -4.69 13.32
N MET A 4 20.70 -5.44 12.29
CA MET A 4 19.93 -5.64 11.04
C MET A 4 19.04 -6.90 11.08
N ALA A 5 19.05 -7.67 12.17
CA ALA A 5 18.40 -8.97 12.26
C ALA A 5 17.04 -8.96 13.02
N LYS A 6 16.53 -7.81 13.46
CA LYS A 6 15.20 -7.71 14.08
C LYS A 6 14.26 -6.97 13.14
N HIS A 7 13.59 -7.75 12.30
CA HIS A 7 12.29 -7.55 11.63
C HIS A 7 12.19 -8.30 10.29
N MET A 8 12.71 -9.53 10.22
CA MET A 8 12.14 -10.52 9.30
C MET A 8 10.83 -11.03 9.89
N ILE A 9 9.79 -10.19 9.83
CA ILE A 9 8.41 -10.69 9.87
C ILE A 9 8.29 -11.64 8.67
N PRO A 10 7.89 -12.91 8.84
CA PRO A 10 7.76 -13.80 7.70
C PRO A 10 6.67 -13.21 6.81
N LEU A 11 7.08 -12.64 5.67
CA LEU A 11 6.17 -12.46 4.58
C LEU A 11 5.89 -13.86 4.06
N CYS A 12 4.66 -14.35 4.27
CA CYS A 12 4.10 -15.48 3.54
C CYS A 12 4.06 -15.10 2.05
N PRO A 13 5.13 -15.41 1.28
CA PRO A 13 4.97 -16.40 0.23
C PRO A 13 5.94 -17.59 0.30
N LEU A 14 5.88 -18.37 1.38
CA LEU A 14 6.75 -19.56 1.44
C LEU A 14 6.34 -20.60 0.40
N LEU A 15 5.05 -20.77 0.11
CA LEU A 15 4.60 -21.77 -0.86
C LEU A 15 4.85 -21.29 -2.29
N PHE A 16 4.57 -20.02 -2.60
CA PHE A 16 4.86 -19.47 -3.93
C PHE A 16 6.35 -19.56 -4.25
N LEU A 17 7.23 -19.13 -3.34
CA LEU A 17 8.67 -19.20 -3.59
C LEU A 17 9.16 -20.65 -3.70
N ARG A 18 8.57 -21.58 -2.95
CA ARG A 18 8.87 -23.02 -3.09
C ARG A 18 8.50 -23.56 -4.47
N VAL A 19 7.38 -23.12 -5.04
CA VAL A 19 6.87 -23.60 -6.34
C VAL A 19 7.54 -22.89 -7.52
N TYR A 20 7.69 -21.57 -7.45
CA TYR A 20 8.10 -20.71 -8.56
C TYR A 20 9.55 -20.21 -8.45
N GLY A 21 10.18 -20.28 -7.28
CA GLY A 21 11.60 -19.94 -7.09
C GLY A 21 12.55 -20.78 -7.97
N PRO A 22 12.40 -22.12 -8.05
CA PRO A 22 13.17 -22.94 -8.98
C PRO A 22 12.97 -22.60 -10.45
N LEU A 23 11.89 -21.89 -10.80
CA LEU A 23 11.59 -21.41 -12.15
C LEU A 23 12.16 -20.01 -12.43
N GLY A 24 12.96 -19.47 -11.52
CA GLY A 24 13.61 -18.16 -11.66
C GLY A 24 12.83 -16.99 -11.05
N PHE A 25 11.77 -17.25 -10.28
CA PHE A 25 11.05 -16.16 -9.60
C PHE A 25 11.91 -15.53 -8.49
N PRO A 26 12.00 -14.18 -8.40
CA PRO A 26 12.78 -13.51 -7.37
C PRO A 26 12.32 -13.85 -5.95
N SER A 27 13.28 -14.02 -5.04
CA SER A 27 12.99 -14.30 -3.62
C SER A 27 12.63 -13.06 -2.81
N LYS A 28 12.90 -11.86 -3.32
CA LYS A 28 12.66 -10.57 -2.64
C LYS A 28 12.31 -9.47 -3.63
N PHE A 29 11.41 -8.59 -3.20
CA PHE A 29 11.04 -7.36 -3.92
C PHE A 29 11.29 -6.17 -2.99
N PRO A 30 12.44 -5.48 -3.11
CA PRO A 30 12.68 -4.28 -2.31
C PRO A 30 11.70 -3.18 -2.69
N TYR A 31 11.27 -2.40 -1.70
CA TYR A 31 10.38 -1.27 -1.88
C TYR A 31 10.66 -0.22 -0.80
N ARG A 32 10.27 1.02 -1.07
CA ARG A 32 10.23 2.11 -0.09
C ARG A 32 8.82 2.25 0.46
N SER A 33 8.68 2.26 1.78
CA SER A 33 7.39 2.51 2.45
C SER A 33 7.30 4.00 2.79
N LYS A 34 6.18 4.65 2.47
CA LYS A 34 5.91 6.03 2.88
C LYS A 34 4.57 6.12 3.59
N ALA A 35 4.53 6.91 4.66
CA ALA A 35 3.31 7.32 5.34
C ALA A 35 3.16 8.85 5.14
N ILE A 36 2.06 9.26 4.54
CA ILE A 36 1.80 10.64 4.11
C ILE A 36 0.53 11.11 4.81
N PHE A 37 0.59 12.25 5.49
CA PHE A 37 -0.53 12.85 6.22
C PHE A 37 -0.76 14.28 5.76
N ALA A 38 -2.03 14.70 5.68
CA ALA A 38 -2.39 16.08 5.40
C ALA A 38 -3.01 16.73 6.65
N PHE A 39 -2.58 17.96 6.91
CA PHE A 39 -3.01 18.77 8.04
C PHE A 39 -3.72 20.02 7.52
N LEU A 40 -4.87 20.34 8.11
CA LEU A 40 -5.54 21.62 7.94
C LEU A 40 -5.04 22.55 9.04
N ALA A 41 -4.38 23.64 8.64
CA ALA A 41 -4.03 24.71 9.55
C ALA A 41 -5.29 25.52 9.88
N THR A 42 -5.57 25.69 11.16
CA THR A 42 -6.63 26.58 11.66
C THR A 42 -6.01 27.65 12.57
N ASP A 43 -6.76 28.68 12.93
CA ASP A 43 -6.27 29.79 13.76
C ASP A 43 -5.73 29.35 15.13
N GLN A 44 -6.19 28.19 15.64
CA GLN A 44 -5.83 27.71 16.96
C GLN A 44 -4.94 26.46 16.92
N PHE A 45 -5.32 25.46 16.12
CA PHE A 45 -4.68 24.14 16.13
C PHE A 45 -4.67 23.49 14.75
N ASP A 46 -3.63 22.74 14.43
CA ASP A 46 -3.62 21.89 13.26
C ASP A 46 -4.56 20.69 13.43
N VAL A 47 -5.17 20.26 12.32
CA VAL A 47 -6.07 19.12 12.27
C VAL A 47 -5.57 18.13 11.22
N CYS A 48 -5.12 16.95 11.64
CA CYS A 48 -4.79 15.86 10.75
C CYS A 48 -6.08 15.20 10.25
N PHE A 49 -6.40 15.35 8.96
CA PHE A 49 -7.70 14.92 8.42
C PHE A 49 -7.58 13.83 7.35
N PHE A 50 -6.37 13.55 6.86
CA PHE A 50 -6.13 12.57 5.80
C PHE A 50 -4.81 11.86 6.06
N GLY A 51 -4.78 10.55 5.81
CA GLY A 51 -3.59 9.71 5.93
C GLY A 51 -3.54 8.67 4.82
N MET A 52 -2.34 8.33 4.36
CA MET A 52 -2.10 7.33 3.33
C MET A 52 -0.78 6.59 3.57
N PHE A 53 -0.80 5.27 3.38
CA PHE A 53 0.40 4.41 3.37
C PHE A 53 0.60 3.83 1.97
N VAL A 54 1.80 3.98 1.43
CA VAL A 54 2.18 3.50 0.09
C VAL A 54 3.47 2.69 0.13
N ASN A 55 3.55 1.71 -0.77
CA ASN A 55 4.80 1.01 -1.10
C ASN A 55 5.21 1.37 -2.54
N GLU A 56 6.45 1.78 -2.72
CA GLU A 56 7.02 2.17 -4.01
C GLU A 56 8.15 1.20 -4.40
N TYR A 57 7.99 0.51 -5.53
CA TYR A 57 8.95 -0.48 -6.04
C TYR A 57 9.79 0.15 -7.16
N GLY A 58 10.91 0.78 -6.78
CA GLY A 58 11.79 1.53 -7.68
C GLY A 58 12.65 0.68 -8.62
N SER A 59 13.65 1.29 -9.25
CA SER A 59 14.45 0.67 -10.31
C SER A 59 15.25 -0.57 -9.88
N SER A 60 15.65 -0.66 -8.61
CA SER A 60 16.37 -1.81 -8.05
C SER A 60 15.46 -3.02 -7.76
N CYS A 61 14.15 -2.86 -7.88
CA CYS A 61 13.21 -3.96 -7.70
C CYS A 61 13.17 -4.84 -8.97
N PRO A 62 13.23 -6.17 -8.87
CA PRO A 62 13.08 -7.03 -10.03
C PRO A 62 11.64 -7.02 -10.56
N LEU A 63 11.48 -7.43 -11.81
CA LEU A 63 10.15 -7.76 -12.35
C LEU A 63 9.53 -8.91 -11.57
N PRO A 64 8.19 -8.95 -11.41
CA PRO A 64 7.19 -8.07 -12.01
C PRO A 64 6.92 -6.75 -11.24
N ASN A 65 7.66 -6.43 -10.17
CA ASN A 65 7.33 -5.29 -9.31
C ASN A 65 7.96 -3.95 -9.71
N LYS A 66 9.05 -3.96 -10.48
CA LYS A 66 9.74 -2.74 -10.93
C LYS A 66 8.77 -1.70 -11.50
N GLY A 67 8.91 -0.45 -11.05
CA GLY A 67 8.11 0.70 -11.55
C GLY A 67 6.72 0.82 -10.93
N LYS A 68 6.36 -0.06 -10.00
CA LYS A 68 5.00 -0.12 -9.44
C LYS A 68 4.86 0.60 -8.11
N ILE A 69 3.65 1.08 -7.87
CA ILE A 69 3.21 1.66 -6.61
C ILE A 69 2.03 0.86 -6.08
N TYR A 70 1.98 0.62 -4.78
CA TYR A 70 0.81 0.05 -4.11
C TYR A 70 0.31 0.99 -3.03
N ILE A 71 -0.91 1.53 -3.21
CA ILE A 71 -1.60 2.32 -2.19
C ILE A 71 -2.27 1.32 -1.23
N ARG A 72 -1.66 1.13 -0.07
CA ARG A 72 -2.04 0.09 0.91
C ARG A 72 -3.26 0.49 1.71
N TYR A 73 -3.20 1.68 2.28
CA TYR A 73 -4.23 2.23 3.15
C TYR A 73 -4.42 3.70 2.83
N LEU A 74 -5.66 4.12 2.88
CA LEU A 74 -6.09 5.50 2.78
C LEU A 74 -7.23 5.66 3.77
N ASP A 75 -7.16 6.71 4.57
CA ASP A 75 -8.19 7.02 5.54
C ASP A 75 -8.37 8.53 5.69
N SER A 76 -9.51 8.95 6.24
CA SER A 76 -9.79 10.36 6.43
C SER A 76 -10.78 10.61 7.56
N VAL A 77 -10.68 11.79 8.17
CA VAL A 77 -11.63 12.29 9.16
C VAL A 77 -12.44 13.42 8.54
N LYS A 78 -13.78 13.33 8.62
CA LYS A 78 -14.73 14.26 8.00
C LYS A 78 -14.76 15.59 8.76
N ILE A 79 -13.77 16.45 8.51
CA ILE A 79 -13.62 17.76 9.17
C ILE A 79 -13.60 18.95 8.18
N LEU A 80 -13.29 18.72 6.91
CA LEU A 80 -13.21 19.79 5.91
C LEU A 80 -14.56 20.47 5.69
N GLU A 81 -14.56 21.81 5.80
CA GLU A 81 -15.70 22.68 5.50
C GLU A 81 -15.37 23.69 4.38
N PRO A 82 -16.31 23.98 3.46
CA PRO A 82 -17.63 23.35 3.35
C PRO A 82 -17.54 21.86 2.97
N SER A 83 -18.42 21.02 3.51
CA SER A 83 -18.40 19.56 3.27
C SER A 83 -18.37 19.14 1.78
N SER A 84 -18.78 20.01 0.85
CA SER A 84 -18.74 19.80 -0.61
C SER A 84 -17.32 19.71 -1.19
N ILE A 85 -16.31 20.36 -0.60
CA ILE A 85 -14.93 20.34 -1.13
C ILE A 85 -14.14 19.09 -0.74
N ARG A 86 -14.64 18.33 0.25
CA ARG A 86 -13.91 17.20 0.85
C ARG A 86 -13.42 16.18 -0.17
N THR A 87 -14.32 15.71 -1.04
CA THR A 87 -13.99 14.75 -2.10
C THR A 87 -12.95 15.31 -3.06
N PHE A 88 -13.09 16.58 -3.44
CA PHE A 88 -12.15 17.24 -4.33
C PHE A 88 -10.74 17.28 -3.72
N VAL A 89 -10.60 17.76 -2.47
CA VAL A 89 -9.31 17.83 -1.76
C VAL A 89 -8.66 16.46 -1.62
N TYR A 90 -9.40 15.42 -1.27
CA TYR A 90 -8.84 14.06 -1.15
C TYR A 90 -8.34 13.54 -2.49
N GLN A 91 -9.07 13.83 -3.57
CA GLN A 91 -8.63 13.48 -4.91
C GLN A 91 -7.42 14.30 -5.36
N GLU A 92 -7.31 15.57 -5.02
CA GLU A 92 -6.12 16.40 -5.29
C GLU A 92 -4.87 15.83 -4.62
N ILE A 93 -4.97 15.41 -3.35
CA ILE A 93 -3.83 14.79 -2.65
C ILE A 93 -3.38 13.52 -3.39
N LEU A 94 -4.32 12.67 -3.81
CA LEU A 94 -4.00 11.43 -4.52
C LEU A 94 -3.45 11.69 -5.92
N LEU A 95 -4.08 12.56 -6.70
CA LEU A 95 -3.62 12.90 -8.05
C LEU A 95 -2.26 13.59 -8.00
N GLY A 96 -2.04 14.49 -7.04
CA GLY A 96 -0.74 15.12 -6.82
C GLY A 96 0.35 14.10 -6.49
N TYR A 97 0.06 13.11 -5.65
CA TYR A 97 0.98 12.01 -5.38
C TYR A 97 1.28 11.17 -6.64
N LEU A 98 0.25 10.82 -7.42
CA LEU A 98 0.43 10.06 -8.67
C LEU A 98 1.19 10.86 -9.74
N ASP A 99 0.94 12.18 -9.83
CA ASP A 99 1.64 13.10 -10.72
C ASP A 99 3.11 13.29 -10.33
N HIS A 100 3.40 13.39 -9.03
CA HIS A 100 4.77 13.37 -8.54
C HIS A 100 5.47 12.05 -8.86
N SER A 101 4.79 10.93 -8.63
CA SER A 101 5.31 9.59 -8.88
C SER A 101 5.62 9.32 -10.35
N ARG A 102 4.70 9.67 -11.26
CA ARG A 102 4.93 9.47 -12.71
C ARG A 102 6.11 10.28 -13.23
N LYS A 103 6.37 11.45 -12.64
CA LYS A 103 7.51 12.31 -13.01
C LYS A 103 8.85 11.69 -12.60
N MET A 104 8.87 10.90 -11.52
CA MET A 104 10.03 10.10 -11.13
C MET A 104 10.22 8.82 -11.97
N GLY A 105 9.23 8.43 -12.78
CA GLY A 105 9.31 7.27 -13.67
C GLY A 105 8.53 6.03 -13.24
N TYR A 106 7.71 6.11 -12.18
CA TYR A 106 6.77 5.03 -11.87
C TYR A 106 5.68 4.93 -12.95
N ASP A 107 5.28 3.72 -13.33
CA ASP A 107 4.40 3.47 -14.48
C ASP A 107 3.03 2.89 -14.13
N GLU A 108 2.88 2.22 -12.98
CA GLU A 108 1.63 1.59 -12.58
C GLU A 108 1.34 1.76 -11.08
N ALA A 109 0.16 2.26 -10.75
CA ALA A 109 -0.35 2.33 -9.39
C ALA A 109 -1.48 1.30 -9.17
N HIS A 110 -1.32 0.49 -8.14
CA HIS A 110 -2.26 -0.56 -7.75
C HIS A 110 -3.07 -0.12 -6.54
N VAL A 111 -4.38 -0.33 -6.61
CA VAL A 111 -5.33 0.03 -5.55
C VAL A 111 -6.29 -1.12 -5.29
N TRP A 112 -6.42 -1.52 -4.03
CA TRP A 112 -7.51 -2.36 -3.58
C TRP A 112 -8.61 -1.48 -2.95
N SER A 113 -9.69 -1.28 -3.68
CA SER A 113 -10.87 -0.54 -3.22
C SER A 113 -11.68 -1.40 -2.25
N CYS A 114 -11.26 -1.44 -1.00
CA CYS A 114 -11.95 -2.13 0.09
C CYS A 114 -12.32 -1.12 1.19
N PRO A 115 -13.61 -0.88 1.47
CA PRO A 115 -13.97 -0.10 2.65
C PRO A 115 -13.61 -0.91 3.92
N PRO A 116 -13.29 -0.22 5.03
CA PRO A 116 -13.04 -0.89 6.30
C PRO A 116 -14.29 -1.68 6.75
N ARG A 117 -14.06 -2.75 7.51
CA ARG A 117 -15.16 -3.50 8.13
C ARG A 117 -15.78 -2.66 9.24
N LYS A 118 -17.04 -2.94 9.58
CA LYS A 118 -17.70 -2.25 10.71
C LYS A 118 -16.87 -2.44 11.99
N GLY A 119 -16.45 -1.33 12.59
CA GLY A 119 -15.61 -1.32 13.80
C GLY A 119 -14.11 -1.48 13.56
N ASP A 120 -13.65 -1.51 12.30
CA ASP A 120 -12.23 -1.42 11.95
C ASP A 120 -11.90 0.00 11.49
N ASP A 121 -10.73 0.48 11.90
CA ASP A 121 -10.20 1.80 11.53
C ASP A 121 -8.90 1.57 10.76
N PHE A 122 -8.75 2.17 9.57
CA PHE A 122 -7.54 1.98 8.79
C PHE A 122 -6.35 2.73 9.39
N ILE A 123 -6.51 4.02 9.68
CA ILE A 123 -5.43 4.88 10.16
C ILE A 123 -5.88 5.67 11.39
N PHE A 124 -7.09 6.24 11.37
CA PHE A 124 -7.57 7.11 12.45
C PHE A 124 -8.45 6.35 13.44
N ASN A 125 -7.99 6.24 14.69
CA ASN A 125 -8.73 5.55 15.74
C ASN A 125 -10.00 6.30 16.13
N CYS A 126 -11.15 5.63 16.04
CA CYS A 126 -12.49 6.17 16.35
C CYS A 126 -12.89 7.38 15.48
N HIS A 127 -13.63 7.12 14.41
CA HIS A 127 -14.18 8.14 13.52
C HIS A 127 -15.42 8.87 14.10
N PRO A 128 -15.78 10.06 13.57
CA PRO A 128 -17.01 10.75 13.96
C PRO A 128 -18.25 9.90 13.70
N GLN A 129 -19.26 9.97 14.58
CA GLN A 129 -20.45 9.11 14.48
C GLN A 129 -21.25 9.36 13.20
N GLU A 130 -21.26 10.60 12.72
CA GLU A 130 -21.89 11.07 11.49
C GLU A 130 -21.07 10.75 10.23
N GLN A 131 -19.85 10.21 10.37
CA GLN A 131 -19.02 9.77 9.25
C GLN A 131 -19.42 8.35 8.84
N VAL A 132 -20.24 8.27 7.80
CA VAL A 132 -20.66 6.99 7.22
C VAL A 132 -19.52 6.38 6.38
N ILE A 133 -19.16 5.14 6.68
CA ILE A 133 -18.23 4.35 5.87
C ILE A 133 -18.88 4.09 4.49
N PRO A 134 -18.20 4.42 3.37
CA PRO A 134 -18.79 4.22 2.05
C PRO A 134 -19.05 2.74 1.75
N SER A 135 -20.17 2.45 1.08
CA SER A 135 -20.38 1.10 0.56
C SER A 135 -19.33 0.75 -0.51
N ARG A 136 -19.14 -0.54 -0.78
CA ARG A 136 -18.19 -1.01 -1.81
C ARG A 136 -18.42 -0.35 -3.16
N ASP A 137 -19.67 -0.23 -3.60
CA ASP A 137 -20.02 0.41 -4.88
C ASP A 137 -19.74 1.91 -4.89
N HIS A 138 -20.00 2.62 -3.77
CA HIS A 138 -19.69 4.04 -3.66
C HIS A 138 -18.18 4.28 -3.69
N LEU A 139 -17.40 3.51 -2.92
CA LEU A 139 -15.94 3.62 -2.93
C LEU A 139 -15.34 3.29 -4.30
N ARG A 140 -15.90 2.26 -4.97
CA ARG A 140 -15.50 1.91 -6.35
C ARG A 140 -15.74 3.08 -7.30
N LYS A 141 -16.92 3.70 -7.27
CA LYS A 141 -17.24 4.89 -8.09
C LYS A 141 -16.33 6.07 -7.76
N TRP A 142 -15.97 6.25 -6.48
CA TRP A 142 -15.06 7.31 -6.05
C TRP A 142 -13.67 7.17 -6.70
N TYR A 143 -13.10 5.96 -6.72
CA TYR A 143 -11.83 5.69 -7.41
C TYR A 143 -11.94 5.80 -8.94
N ILE A 144 -13.04 5.33 -9.54
CA ILE A 144 -13.26 5.51 -10.98
C ILE A 144 -13.25 7.00 -11.33
N ASN A 145 -13.98 7.83 -10.59
CA ASN A 145 -14.01 9.28 -10.82
C ASN A 145 -12.62 9.91 -10.64
N LEU A 146 -11.85 9.49 -9.64
CA LEU A 146 -10.45 9.91 -9.47
C LEU A 146 -9.62 9.57 -10.72
N PHE A 147 -9.72 8.35 -11.25
CA PHE A 147 -8.93 7.94 -12.41
C PHE A 147 -9.37 8.62 -13.71
N GLU A 148 -10.67 8.80 -13.94
CA GLU A 148 -11.17 9.56 -15.09
C GLU A 148 -10.66 11.01 -15.07
N ARG A 149 -10.63 11.64 -13.88
CA ARG A 149 -10.00 12.95 -13.71
C ARG A 149 -8.50 12.90 -14.01
N GLY A 150 -7.78 11.92 -13.48
CA GLY A 150 -6.36 11.73 -13.75
C GLY A 150 -6.04 11.56 -15.24
N ILE A 151 -6.91 10.92 -16.02
CA ILE A 151 -6.78 10.84 -17.49
C ILE A 151 -6.97 12.22 -18.11
N LYS A 152 -8.04 12.93 -17.74
CA LYS A 152 -8.33 14.28 -18.26
C LYS A 152 -7.21 15.29 -17.97
N GLU A 153 -6.57 15.16 -16.81
CA GLU A 153 -5.49 16.04 -16.34
C GLU A 153 -4.09 15.60 -16.84
N GLY A 154 -3.99 14.51 -17.61
CA GLY A 154 -2.72 14.03 -18.17
C GLY A 154 -1.80 13.35 -17.16
N VAL A 155 -2.33 12.94 -16.00
CA VAL A 155 -1.60 12.17 -14.98
C VAL A 155 -1.60 10.68 -15.33
N LEU A 156 -2.73 10.18 -15.86
CA LEU A 156 -2.93 8.78 -16.23
C LEU A 156 -3.12 8.62 -17.73
N VAL A 157 -2.62 7.51 -18.29
CA VAL A 157 -2.94 7.11 -19.66
C VAL A 157 -4.25 6.35 -19.71
N ALA A 158 -4.46 5.47 -18.74
CA ALA A 158 -5.64 4.63 -18.62
C ALA A 158 -5.73 4.06 -17.20
N TRP A 159 -6.86 3.46 -16.87
CA TRP A 159 -6.98 2.56 -15.72
C TRP A 159 -7.70 1.29 -16.14
N ASN A 160 -7.44 0.20 -15.44
CA ASN A 160 -8.10 -1.07 -15.67
C ASN A 160 -8.45 -1.75 -14.35
N THR A 161 -9.51 -2.54 -14.41
CA THR A 161 -9.72 -3.67 -13.51
C THR A 161 -8.50 -4.60 -13.53
N CYS A 162 -8.14 -5.19 -12.39
CA CYS A 162 -7.03 -6.15 -12.31
C CYS A 162 -7.16 -7.29 -13.33
N TRP A 163 -8.38 -7.83 -13.50
CA TRP A 163 -8.68 -8.86 -14.49
C TRP A 163 -8.48 -8.38 -15.93
N LYS A 164 -9.02 -7.20 -16.27
CA LYS A 164 -8.83 -6.60 -17.60
C LYS A 164 -7.36 -6.31 -17.88
N HIS A 165 -6.63 -5.85 -16.87
CA HIS A 165 -5.21 -5.60 -16.95
C HIS A 165 -4.42 -6.88 -17.23
N ALA A 166 -4.66 -7.96 -16.49
CA ALA A 166 -4.03 -9.26 -16.71
C ALA A 166 -4.25 -9.78 -18.14
N LYS A 167 -5.49 -9.65 -18.66
CA LYS A 167 -5.83 -10.01 -20.04
C LYS A 167 -5.07 -9.14 -21.06
N LYS A 168 -5.02 -7.82 -20.85
CA LYS A 168 -4.33 -6.87 -21.75
C LYS A 168 -2.82 -7.11 -21.80
N LYS A 169 -2.19 -7.42 -20.65
CA LYS A 169 -0.77 -7.78 -20.54
C LYS A 169 -0.47 -9.20 -21.01
N LYS A 170 -1.49 -9.99 -21.38
CA LYS A 170 -1.38 -11.40 -21.80
C LYS A 170 -0.61 -12.23 -20.76
N MET A 171 -0.88 -12.00 -19.47
CA MET A 171 -0.31 -12.81 -18.39
C MET A 171 -0.67 -14.29 -18.60
N ARG A 172 0.26 -15.19 -18.28
CA ARG A 172 0.16 -16.65 -18.49
C ARG A 172 0.45 -17.45 -17.23
N THR A 173 1.14 -16.86 -16.26
CA THR A 173 1.56 -17.53 -15.04
C THR A 173 1.35 -16.62 -13.83
N PRO A 174 1.16 -17.16 -12.62
CA PRO A 174 1.11 -16.35 -11.40
C PRO A 174 2.38 -15.51 -11.19
N MET A 175 3.52 -15.91 -11.79
CA MET A 175 4.77 -15.13 -11.76
C MET A 175 4.69 -13.80 -12.52
N ASP A 176 3.72 -13.62 -13.43
CA ASP A 176 3.52 -12.36 -14.15
C ASP A 176 2.79 -11.32 -13.28
N TYR A 177 2.17 -11.75 -12.17
CA TYR A 177 1.42 -10.87 -11.29
C TYR A 177 2.34 -10.17 -10.28
N PRO A 178 2.23 -8.84 -10.11
CA PRO A 178 3.00 -8.10 -9.11
C PRO A 178 2.75 -8.58 -7.68
N TYR A 179 3.82 -8.94 -6.97
CA TYR A 179 3.75 -9.41 -5.59
C TYR A 179 3.86 -8.25 -4.61
N LEU A 180 2.73 -7.60 -4.32
CA LEU A 180 2.70 -6.31 -3.64
C LEU A 180 2.41 -6.51 -2.14
N ARG A 181 3.44 -6.42 -1.29
CA ARG A 181 3.34 -6.74 0.15
C ARG A 181 2.04 -6.24 0.80
N GLY A 182 1.26 -7.21 1.29
CA GLY A 182 0.01 -6.97 2.01
C GLY A 182 -1.23 -6.85 1.12
N ASN A 183 -1.07 -7.06 -0.19
CA ASN A 183 -2.17 -7.12 -1.15
C ASN A 183 -2.99 -8.41 -0.97
N HIS A 184 -4.25 -8.35 -1.35
CA HIS A 184 -5.17 -9.48 -1.29
C HIS A 184 -4.72 -10.66 -2.17
N TRP A 185 -4.20 -10.38 -3.36
CA TRP A 185 -3.87 -11.40 -4.35
C TRP A 185 -2.69 -12.28 -3.91
N ASP A 186 -1.71 -11.71 -3.22
CA ASP A 186 -0.59 -12.45 -2.60
C ASP A 186 -1.11 -13.62 -1.75
N ARG A 187 -2.13 -13.37 -0.92
CA ARG A 187 -2.77 -14.39 -0.08
C ARG A 187 -3.61 -15.38 -0.89
N VAL A 188 -4.38 -14.90 -1.87
CA VAL A 188 -5.20 -15.77 -2.73
C VAL A 188 -4.31 -16.79 -3.46
N ILE A 189 -3.16 -16.35 -3.98
CA ILE A 189 -2.25 -17.25 -4.69
C ILE A 189 -1.70 -18.33 -3.75
N GLU A 190 -1.28 -17.97 -2.53
CA GLU A 190 -0.84 -18.94 -1.52
C GLU A 190 -1.95 -19.97 -1.21
N GLU A 191 -3.19 -19.52 -1.01
CA GLU A 191 -4.34 -20.40 -0.76
C GLU A 191 -4.61 -21.35 -1.94
N LEU A 192 -4.48 -20.85 -3.18
CA LEU A 192 -4.63 -21.67 -4.39
C LEU A 192 -3.53 -22.74 -4.50
N ILE A 193 -2.27 -22.41 -4.19
CA ILE A 193 -1.16 -23.37 -4.18
C ILE A 193 -1.41 -24.46 -3.12
N GLN A 194 -1.87 -24.06 -1.93
CA GLN A 194 -2.15 -25.00 -0.85
C GLN A 194 -3.28 -25.98 -1.21
N GLN A 195 -4.37 -25.48 -1.82
CA GLN A 195 -5.51 -26.30 -2.24
C GLN A 195 -5.11 -27.32 -3.32
N ASP A 196 -4.33 -26.89 -4.30
CA ASP A 196 -3.85 -27.75 -5.37
C ASP A 196 -2.94 -28.89 -4.84
N GLY A 197 -2.07 -28.56 -3.86
CA GLY A 197 -1.28 -29.57 -3.15
C GLY A 197 -2.12 -30.62 -2.43
N MET A 198 -3.23 -30.23 -1.79
CA MET A 198 -4.14 -31.18 -1.14
C MET A 198 -4.93 -32.04 -2.14
N GLU A 199 -5.39 -31.44 -3.24
CA GLU A 199 -6.13 -32.11 -4.33
C GLU A 199 -5.29 -33.19 -5.06
N SER A 200 -3.97 -33.09 -5.02
CA SER A 200 -3.03 -34.02 -5.67
C SER A 200 -2.73 -35.33 -4.90
N SER A 201 -3.40 -35.58 -3.76
CA SER A 201 -3.29 -36.81 -2.95
C SER A 201 -3.75 -38.08 -3.71
N PRO A 202 -3.27 -39.31 -3.37
CA PRO A 202 -3.20 -40.45 -4.31
C PRO A 202 -4.55 -41.03 -4.80
N CYS A 203 -5.68 -40.63 -4.22
CA CYS A 203 -6.95 -41.32 -4.41
C CYS A 203 -7.71 -40.95 -5.71
N ARG A 204 -7.19 -40.00 -6.52
CA ARG A 204 -7.82 -39.59 -7.80
C ARG A 204 -6.81 -39.34 -8.90
N LYS A 205 -6.12 -40.38 -9.37
CA LYS A 205 -5.36 -40.33 -10.63
C LYS A 205 -6.14 -40.99 -11.75
N THR A 206 -7.21 -40.34 -12.18
CA THR A 206 -7.76 -40.53 -13.52
C THR A 206 -8.00 -39.15 -14.11
N ARG A 207 -7.01 -38.65 -14.87
CA ARG A 207 -7.25 -37.79 -16.04
C ARG A 207 -5.96 -37.53 -16.83
N THR A 208 -6.02 -37.95 -18.07
CA THR A 208 -5.26 -37.51 -19.23
C THR A 208 -5.42 -35.99 -19.40
N SER A 209 -4.43 -35.19 -19.01
CA SER A 209 -4.32 -33.81 -19.49
C SER A 209 -2.85 -33.37 -19.50
N THR A 210 -2.40 -32.78 -20.61
CA THR A 210 -1.06 -32.21 -20.84
C THR A 210 -0.82 -30.87 -20.12
N ARG A 211 -1.70 -30.49 -19.17
CA ARG A 211 -1.60 -29.22 -18.45
C ARG A 211 -0.65 -29.33 -17.26
N THR A 212 0.21 -28.33 -17.10
CA THR A 212 1.10 -28.25 -15.94
C THR A 212 0.33 -27.77 -14.70
N GLN A 213 0.84 -28.08 -13.51
CA GLN A 213 0.30 -27.58 -12.24
C GLN A 213 0.14 -26.05 -12.23
N HIS A 214 1.09 -25.34 -12.86
CA HIS A 214 1.10 -23.88 -12.95
C HIS A 214 -0.06 -23.33 -13.77
N ASP A 215 -0.49 -24.04 -14.83
CA ASP A 215 -1.62 -23.63 -15.66
C ASP A 215 -2.93 -23.65 -14.86
N VAL A 216 -3.10 -24.64 -13.97
CA VAL A 216 -4.29 -24.78 -13.13
C VAL A 216 -4.38 -23.67 -12.09
N ILE A 217 -3.27 -23.37 -11.40
CA ILE A 217 -3.22 -22.27 -10.42
C ILE A 217 -3.50 -20.94 -11.10
N PHE A 218 -2.94 -20.71 -12.29
CA PHE A 218 -3.20 -19.49 -13.06
C PHE A 218 -4.67 -19.37 -13.48
N ASP A 219 -5.27 -20.43 -14.01
CA ASP A 219 -6.69 -20.45 -14.39
C ASP A 219 -7.59 -20.11 -13.18
N LYS A 220 -7.33 -20.73 -12.02
CA LYS A 220 -8.05 -20.43 -10.76
C LYS A 220 -7.86 -18.98 -10.33
N LEU A 221 -6.64 -18.43 -10.46
CA LEU A 221 -6.34 -17.02 -10.15
C LEU A 221 -7.11 -16.05 -11.06
N ILE A 222 -7.13 -16.30 -12.38
CA ILE A 222 -7.86 -15.47 -13.34
C ILE A 222 -9.37 -15.51 -13.08
N LEU A 223 -9.91 -16.68 -12.72
CA LEU A 223 -11.32 -16.81 -12.32
C LEU A 223 -11.62 -15.98 -11.06
N ALA A 224 -10.76 -16.04 -10.04
CA ALA A 224 -10.90 -15.23 -8.84
C ALA A 224 -10.84 -13.72 -9.13
N MET A 225 -9.91 -13.29 -10.00
CA MET A 225 -9.82 -11.91 -10.47
C MET A 225 -11.10 -11.45 -11.16
N ASN A 226 -11.66 -12.27 -12.04
CA ASN A 226 -12.91 -11.97 -12.73
C ASN A 226 -14.09 -11.85 -11.75
N GLY A 227 -14.20 -12.80 -10.82
CA GLY A 227 -15.26 -12.86 -9.80
C GLY A 227 -15.22 -11.72 -8.77
N SER A 228 -14.06 -11.09 -8.56
CA SER A 228 -13.90 -10.00 -7.59
C SER A 228 -14.57 -8.67 -7.99
N GLN A 229 -15.27 -8.63 -9.14
CA GLN A 229 -16.20 -7.55 -9.56
C GLN A 229 -15.63 -6.12 -9.48
N SER A 230 -14.39 -5.92 -9.92
CA SER A 230 -13.83 -4.57 -10.12
C SER A 230 -13.46 -3.78 -8.85
N ASN A 231 -13.10 -4.47 -7.77
CA ASN A 231 -12.57 -3.80 -6.56
C ASN A 231 -11.04 -3.61 -6.59
N PHE A 232 -10.36 -4.13 -7.62
CA PHE A 232 -8.92 -4.00 -7.79
C PHE A 232 -8.64 -3.23 -9.06
N PHE A 233 -7.92 -2.13 -8.89
CA PHE A 233 -7.59 -1.20 -9.96
C PHE A 233 -6.09 -1.19 -10.21
N VAL A 234 -5.74 -1.07 -11.49
CA VAL A 234 -4.39 -0.78 -11.97
C VAL A 234 -4.49 0.50 -12.80
N ALA A 235 -4.03 1.61 -12.23
CA ALA A 235 -3.91 2.89 -12.91
C ALA A 235 -2.56 2.93 -13.64
N GLN A 236 -2.59 3.20 -14.94
CA GLN A 236 -1.42 3.32 -15.80
C GLN A 236 -1.01 4.79 -15.83
N LEU A 237 0.11 5.10 -15.21
CA LEU A 237 0.64 6.45 -15.10
C LEU A 237 1.22 6.89 -16.44
N LEU A 238 1.09 8.18 -16.77
CA LEU A 238 1.84 8.78 -17.88
C LEU A 238 3.29 9.06 -17.41
N ALA A 239 4.04 7.97 -17.25
CA ALA A 239 5.41 8.00 -16.77
C ALA A 239 6.32 8.78 -17.70
N ILE A 240 7.19 9.61 -17.12
CA ILE A 240 8.27 10.25 -17.88
C ILE A 240 9.39 9.21 -18.03
N PRO A 241 9.82 8.87 -19.27
CA PRO A 241 10.92 7.94 -19.47
C PRO A 241 12.18 8.42 -18.74
N THR A 242 12.74 7.55 -17.90
CA THR A 242 13.98 7.77 -17.16
C THR A 242 14.77 6.46 -17.14
N GLU A 243 16.10 6.55 -17.05
CA GLU A 243 16.96 5.38 -16.89
C GLU A 243 16.80 4.76 -15.50
N GLU A 244 16.68 5.61 -14.48
CA GLU A 244 16.51 5.21 -13.09
C GLU A 244 15.44 6.06 -12.39
N ILE A 245 14.65 5.40 -11.54
CA ILE A 245 13.73 6.05 -10.62
C ILE A 245 14.55 6.50 -9.41
N VAL A 246 14.82 7.80 -9.35
CA VAL A 246 15.55 8.44 -8.25
C VAL A 246 14.56 9.22 -7.40
N ASP A 247 14.42 8.82 -6.14
CA ASP A 247 13.62 9.55 -5.16
C ASP A 247 14.49 10.65 -4.52
N PRO A 248 14.16 11.93 -4.69
CA PRO A 248 14.94 13.04 -4.13
C PRO A 248 14.81 13.13 -2.61
N ASP A 249 13.76 12.54 -2.02
CA ASP A 249 13.52 12.62 -0.59
C ASP A 249 14.37 11.60 0.17
N PRO A 250 15.01 12.02 1.29
CA PRO A 250 15.77 11.11 2.12
C PRO A 250 14.84 10.13 2.83
N VAL A 251 15.38 8.96 3.20
CA VAL A 251 14.66 8.03 4.07
C VAL A 251 14.48 8.68 5.45
N MET A 252 13.22 8.78 5.89
CA MET A 252 12.84 9.23 7.22
C MET A 252 12.36 8.03 8.05
N PRO A 253 13.21 7.43 8.90
CA PRO A 253 12.80 6.31 9.73
C PRO A 253 11.76 6.74 10.77
N SER A 254 10.72 5.95 10.96
CA SER A 254 9.73 6.13 12.02
C SER A 254 9.17 4.77 12.41
N LEU A 255 9.33 4.38 13.67
CA LEU A 255 8.70 3.18 14.23
C LEU A 255 7.20 3.39 14.41
N LEU A 256 6.82 4.63 14.73
CA LEU A 256 5.42 5.02 14.88
C LEU A 256 4.66 4.89 13.55
N LEU A 257 5.27 5.33 12.44
CA LEU A 257 4.67 5.32 11.11
C LEU A 257 5.21 4.19 10.21
N GLU A 258 5.82 3.16 10.79
CA GLU A 258 6.26 1.99 10.03
C GLU A 258 5.07 1.22 9.44
N SER A 259 3.96 1.17 10.18
CA SER A 259 2.74 0.47 9.81
C SER A 259 1.50 1.12 10.42
N ARG A 260 0.32 0.82 9.85
CA ARG A 260 -0.95 1.27 10.45
C ARG A 260 -1.16 0.67 11.84
N GLU A 261 -0.67 -0.55 12.05
CA GLU A 261 -0.79 -1.28 13.31
C GLU A 261 -0.02 -0.58 14.42
N SER A 262 1.22 -0.13 14.14
CA SER A 262 2.03 0.66 15.08
C SER A 262 1.34 1.96 15.47
N LEU A 263 0.81 2.68 14.50
CA LEU A 263 0.10 3.93 14.73
C LEU A 263 -1.19 3.71 15.56
N LEU A 264 -2.03 2.76 15.16
CA LEU A 264 -3.28 2.44 15.87
C LEU A 264 -3.01 1.93 17.30
N ALA A 265 -1.94 1.17 17.51
CA ALA A 265 -1.53 0.73 18.84
C ALA A 265 -1.19 1.92 19.74
N MET A 266 -0.44 2.90 19.21
CA MET A 266 -0.14 4.13 19.93
C MET A 266 -1.41 4.93 20.23
N THR A 267 -2.26 5.20 19.23
CA THR A 267 -3.47 6.00 19.44
C THR A 267 -4.43 5.34 20.43
N ARG A 268 -4.57 4.01 20.41
CA ARG A 268 -5.40 3.28 21.38
C ARG A 268 -4.81 3.35 22.79
N LYS A 269 -3.50 3.13 22.93
CA LYS A 269 -2.80 3.20 24.22
C LYS A 269 -2.96 4.57 24.87
N GLU A 270 -2.78 5.63 24.10
CA GLU A 270 -2.85 7.03 24.54
C GLU A 270 -4.30 7.57 24.54
N ARG A 271 -5.30 6.73 24.24
CA ARG A 271 -6.73 7.09 24.17
C ARG A 271 -7.02 8.28 23.25
N LEU A 272 -6.30 8.34 22.13
CA LEU A 272 -6.47 9.34 21.10
C LEU A 272 -7.59 8.93 20.15
N GLU A 273 -8.59 9.78 20.06
CA GLU A 273 -9.74 9.60 19.17
C GLU A 273 -9.78 10.68 18.09
N PHE A 274 -10.42 10.35 16.98
CA PHE A 274 -10.69 11.25 15.86
C PHE A 274 -12.20 11.47 15.68
N SER A 275 -12.96 11.37 16.79
CA SER A 275 -14.43 11.27 16.80
C SER A 275 -15.15 12.62 16.78
N SER A 276 -14.44 13.73 16.97
CA SER A 276 -14.94 15.10 16.88
C SER A 276 -13.82 16.04 16.44
N LEU A 277 -14.14 17.29 16.07
CA LEU A 277 -13.13 18.30 15.77
C LEU A 277 -12.14 18.49 16.93
N ARG A 278 -12.66 18.62 18.16
CA ARG A 278 -11.84 18.84 19.35
C ARG A 278 -10.94 17.65 19.68
N HIS A 279 -11.49 16.43 19.57
CA HIS A 279 -10.69 15.22 19.76
C HIS A 279 -9.61 15.12 18.67
N THR A 280 -9.94 15.42 17.42
CA THR A 280 -8.98 15.38 16.33
C THR A 280 -7.86 16.41 16.51
N GLN A 281 -8.16 17.63 16.95
CA GLN A 281 -7.16 18.65 17.27
C GLN A 281 -6.19 18.15 18.36
N TYR A 282 -6.73 17.60 19.45
CA TYR A 282 -5.92 17.06 20.54
C TYR A 282 -5.06 15.88 20.06
N SER A 283 -5.66 14.90 19.40
CA SER A 283 -4.96 13.72 18.85
C SER A 283 -3.89 14.13 17.83
N THR A 284 -4.15 15.15 17.02
CA THR A 284 -3.18 15.74 16.09
C THR A 284 -1.99 16.34 16.81
N LEU A 285 -2.24 17.11 17.88
CA LEU A 285 -1.17 17.68 18.71
C LEU A 285 -0.28 16.59 19.32
N ILE A 286 -0.89 15.56 19.91
CA ILE A 286 -0.14 14.45 20.50
C ILE A 286 0.65 13.67 19.44
N LEU A 287 0.05 13.41 18.28
CA LEU A 287 0.73 12.77 17.15
C LEU A 287 1.94 13.58 16.69
N LYS A 288 1.80 14.89 16.49
CA LYS A 288 2.91 15.77 16.11
C LYS A 288 4.02 15.76 17.16
N CYS A 289 3.66 15.85 18.45
CA CYS A 289 4.62 15.77 19.55
C CYS A 289 5.38 14.44 19.56
N ALA A 290 4.70 13.32 19.37
CA ALA A 290 5.32 12.00 19.32
C ALA A 290 6.32 11.89 18.15
N LEU A 291 5.93 12.36 16.96
CA LEU A 291 6.78 12.36 15.76
C LEU A 291 8.02 13.25 15.94
N HIS A 292 7.86 14.46 16.50
CA HIS A 292 8.98 15.35 16.74
C HIS A 292 9.97 14.78 17.77
N ARG A 293 9.48 14.16 18.85
CA ARG A 293 10.33 13.49 19.84
C ARG A 293 11.10 12.33 19.22
N GLU A 294 10.43 11.46 18.46
CA GLU A 294 11.08 10.35 17.76
C GLU A 294 12.21 10.84 16.84
N GLN A 295 11.97 11.92 16.08
CA GLN A 295 13.00 12.50 15.21
C GLN A 295 14.17 13.12 15.99
N GLN A 296 13.90 13.79 17.11
CA GLN A 296 14.95 14.35 17.98
C GLN A 296 15.84 13.24 18.56
N ASP A 297 15.24 12.17 19.08
CA ASP A 297 15.96 11.03 19.62
C ASP A 297 16.83 10.34 18.56
N GLN A 298 16.31 10.18 17.34
CA GLN A 298 17.07 9.65 16.22
C GLN A 298 18.26 10.53 15.86
N LYS A 299 18.09 11.86 15.85
CA LYS A 299 19.18 12.82 15.60
C LYS A 299 20.25 12.72 16.71
N ALA A 300 19.85 12.68 17.98
CA ALA A 300 20.77 12.54 19.11
C ALA A 300 21.59 11.23 19.03
N ARG A 301 20.95 10.11 18.68
CA ARG A 301 21.63 8.82 18.48
C ARG A 301 22.69 8.89 17.36
N ARG A 302 22.36 9.52 16.22
CA ARG A 302 23.31 9.69 15.10
C ARG A 302 24.53 10.53 15.48
N LEU A 303 24.33 11.57 16.29
CA LEU A 303 25.42 12.42 16.80
C LEU A 303 26.33 11.67 17.78
N ASN A 304 25.78 10.77 18.60
CA ASN A 304 26.58 9.98 19.54
C ASN A 304 27.39 8.88 18.85
N THR A 305 26.90 8.31 17.74
CA THR A 305 27.66 7.30 16.96
C THR A 305 28.76 7.89 16.08
N THR A 306 28.78 9.22 15.90
CA THR A 306 29.77 9.92 15.06
C THR A 306 30.88 10.59 15.88
N LYS A 307 30.79 10.59 17.22
CA LYS A 307 31.94 10.93 18.06
C LYS A 307 32.93 9.77 18.01
N PRO A 308 34.19 9.98 17.56
CA PRO A 308 35.20 8.94 17.68
C PRO A 308 35.35 8.62 19.17
N HIS A 309 35.47 7.33 19.51
CA HIS A 309 36.11 6.97 20.77
C HIS A 309 37.48 7.63 20.73
N SER A 310 37.63 8.75 21.44
CA SER A 310 38.94 9.22 21.86
C SER A 310 39.49 8.12 22.74
N ASP A 311 40.44 7.38 22.20
CA ASP A 311 41.24 6.38 22.90
C ASP A 311 41.68 6.99 24.24
N GLU A 312 41.20 6.39 25.34
CA GLU A 312 41.80 6.58 26.65
C GLU A 312 43.19 5.94 26.59
N ILE A 313 44.20 6.81 26.67
CA ILE A 313 45.61 6.47 26.92
C ILE A 313 45.77 6.02 28.36
#